data_AF-A0AAD1S708-F1
#
_entry.id   AF-A0AAD1S708-F1
#
_cell.length_a   1.000
_cell.length_b   1.000
_cell.length_c   1.000
_cell.angle_alpha   90.00
_cell.angle_beta   90.00
_cell.angle_gamma   90.00
#
_symmetry.space_group_name_H-M   'P 1'
#
loop_
_entity.id
_entity.type
_entity.pdbx_description
1 polymer ?
#
loop_
_entity_poly.entity_id
_entity_poly.type
_entity_poly.pdbx_seq_one_letter_code
_entity_poly.pdbx_strand_id
1 'polypeptide(L)'
;MKKSVVKDYETKRIGVQVRKGSATSSNTQTEEAQEHFRINTFYVICDNLVAELMRRKMAYDSFFGKFKLITDLSKTEPSAISQHANNLCSSYSKDLEQECFVDECLHFRSYLISSSAEDTSVLAMSRMIRERGLQSIYLNVDIALRMFLYTAATNCSAERSFSTLKRFKNYLRSRMGEERLNSLAVLAIESEITKSLDYEELINSFATQRVWRKPL
;
A
#
# COMPACT_ATOMS: atom_id res chain seq x y z
N MET A 1 14.71 12.92 36.89
CA MET A 1 13.34 13.45 36.76
C MET A 1 12.38 12.30 36.48
N LYS A 2 11.31 12.18 37.27
CA LYS A 2 10.35 11.06 37.27
C LYS A 2 9.40 11.12 36.05
N LYS A 3 8.95 9.94 35.61
CA LYS A 3 8.13 9.60 34.44
C LYS A 3 6.86 10.45 34.28
N SER A 4 6.52 10.86 33.04
CA SER A 4 5.15 11.25 32.68
C SER A 4 4.37 10.01 32.26
N VAL A 5 3.40 9.66 33.08
CA VAL A 5 2.44 8.57 32.91
C VAL A 5 1.34 9.04 31.95
N VAL A 6 1.04 8.23 30.95
CA VAL A 6 -0.12 8.41 30.08
C VAL A 6 -1.38 8.28 30.95
N LYS A 7 -2.19 9.34 31.01
CA LYS A 7 -3.47 9.34 31.73
C LYS A 7 -4.47 8.50 30.95
N ASP A 8 -4.99 7.46 31.59
CA ASP A 8 -6.09 6.64 31.08
C ASP A 8 -7.33 7.50 30.77
N TYR A 9 -7.97 7.22 29.65
CA TYR A 9 -9.22 7.85 29.25
C TYR A 9 -10.39 7.21 30.01
N GLU A 10 -10.94 7.90 31.00
CA GLU A 10 -12.21 7.53 31.64
C GLU A 10 -13.38 7.77 30.66
N THR A 11 -13.90 6.69 30.05
CA THR A 11 -15.20 6.74 29.37
C THR A 11 -16.34 6.74 30.38
N LYS A 12 -16.85 7.93 30.73
CA LYS A 12 -18.18 8.07 31.36
C LYS A 12 -19.27 7.84 30.30
N ARG A 13 -20.06 6.76 30.43
CA ARG A 13 -21.36 6.63 29.76
C ARG A 13 -22.48 6.95 30.76
N ILE A 14 -23.22 8.02 30.47
CA ILE A 14 -24.54 8.37 31.02
C ILE A 14 -25.56 7.77 30.02
N GLY A 15 -26.67 7.12 30.32
CA GLY A 15 -27.39 6.66 31.51
C GLY A 15 -28.76 6.20 31.00
N VAL A 16 -29.30 5.07 31.48
CA VAL A 16 -30.67 4.64 31.15
C VAL A 16 -31.40 4.29 32.45
N GLN A 17 -32.46 5.03 32.76
CA GLN A 17 -33.48 4.64 33.74
C GLN A 17 -34.79 4.35 33.00
N VAL A 18 -35.75 3.55 33.47
CA VAL A 18 -35.93 2.21 34.09
C VAL A 18 -37.46 2.02 33.94
N ARG A 19 -37.99 0.80 33.79
CA ARG A 19 -39.34 0.51 34.31
C ARG A 19 -39.34 -0.70 35.24
N LYS A 20 -40.09 -0.53 36.34
CA LYS A 20 -40.23 -1.38 37.53
C LYS A 20 -40.48 -2.85 37.18
N GLY A 21 -39.57 -3.72 37.63
CA GLY A 21 -39.73 -5.17 37.67
C GLY A 21 -38.40 -5.89 37.85
N SER A 22 -38.18 -6.47 39.04
CA SER A 22 -37.09 -7.39 39.43
C SER A 22 -35.63 -6.97 39.17
N ALA A 23 -34.92 -6.66 40.26
CA ALA A 23 -33.51 -6.25 40.30
C ALA A 23 -32.48 -7.38 40.05
N THR A 24 -32.80 -8.38 39.22
CA THR A 24 -31.91 -9.53 38.95
C THR A 24 -31.55 -9.71 37.47
N SER A 25 -32.14 -8.93 36.54
CA SER A 25 -32.04 -9.19 35.09
C SER A 25 -31.19 -8.22 34.27
N SER A 26 -30.67 -7.13 34.86
CA SER A 26 -29.90 -6.13 34.11
C SER A 26 -28.46 -6.55 33.80
N ASN A 27 -27.80 -7.25 34.73
CA ASN A 27 -26.43 -7.75 34.49
C ASN A 27 -26.42 -8.88 33.46
N THR A 28 -27.35 -9.82 33.54
CA THR A 28 -27.44 -10.97 32.61
C THR A 28 -27.72 -10.53 31.18
N GLN A 29 -28.63 -9.58 30.95
CA GLN A 29 -28.87 -9.03 29.60
C GLN A 29 -27.69 -8.20 29.06
N THR A 30 -26.95 -7.54 29.95
CA THR A 30 -25.78 -6.74 29.55
C THR A 30 -24.58 -7.64 29.21
N GLU A 31 -24.38 -8.72 29.97
CA GLU A 31 -23.38 -9.76 29.69
C GLU A 31 -23.71 -10.51 28.39
N GLU A 32 -24.99 -10.81 28.15
CA GLU A 32 -25.45 -11.44 26.90
C GLU A 32 -25.25 -10.52 25.68
N ALA A 33 -25.52 -9.22 25.82
CA ALA A 33 -25.26 -8.23 24.77
C ALA A 33 -23.76 -8.03 24.50
N GLN A 34 -22.92 -8.07 25.54
CA GLN A 34 -21.47 -8.01 25.42
C GLN A 34 -20.91 -9.25 24.73
N GLU A 35 -21.37 -10.44 25.11
CA GLU A 35 -20.94 -11.69 24.49
C GLU A 35 -21.42 -11.79 23.04
N HIS A 36 -22.66 -11.36 22.76
CA HIS A 36 -23.18 -11.26 21.40
C HIS A 36 -22.33 -10.31 20.54
N PHE A 37 -21.97 -9.13 21.05
CA PHE A 37 -21.06 -8.21 20.33
C PHE A 37 -19.68 -8.84 20.13
N ARG A 38 -19.13 -9.51 21.15
CA ARG A 38 -17.82 -10.15 21.09
C ARG A 38 -17.78 -11.22 20.00
N ILE A 39 -18.76 -12.10 19.97
CA ILE A 39 -18.82 -13.22 19.03
C ILE A 39 -19.21 -12.73 17.63
N ASN A 40 -20.33 -12.02 17.50
CA ASN A 40 -20.94 -11.77 16.20
C ASN A 40 -20.41 -10.52 15.50
N THR A 41 -19.67 -9.66 16.21
CA THR A 41 -19.08 -8.45 15.62
C THR A 41 -17.57 -8.45 15.75
N PHE A 42 -17.04 -8.52 16.98
CA PHE A 42 -15.61 -8.37 17.20
C PHE A 42 -14.78 -9.51 16.58
N TYR A 43 -15.10 -10.77 16.86
CA TYR A 43 -14.38 -11.90 16.26
C TYR A 43 -14.58 -11.97 14.74
N VAL A 44 -15.77 -11.68 14.24
CA VAL A 44 -16.01 -11.60 12.78
C VAL A 44 -15.10 -10.56 12.11
N ILE A 45 -14.90 -9.39 12.73
CA ILE A 45 -13.97 -8.38 12.21
C ILE A 45 -12.51 -8.88 12.26
N CYS A 46 -12.11 -9.53 13.37
CA CYS A 46 -10.76 -10.10 13.50
C CYS A 46 -10.50 -11.20 12.47
N ASP A 47 -11.45 -12.12 12.28
CA ASP A 47 -11.34 -13.22 11.33
C ASP A 47 -11.27 -12.69 9.90
N ASN A 48 -12.10 -11.70 9.56
CA ASN A 48 -12.01 -11.01 8.28
C ASN A 48 -10.64 -10.35 8.10
N LEU A 49 -10.13 -9.63 9.11
CA LEU A 49 -8.80 -9.02 9.04
C LEU A 49 -7.71 -10.06 8.79
N VAL A 50 -7.76 -11.19 9.51
CA VAL A 50 -6.82 -12.30 9.32
C VAL A 50 -6.93 -12.88 7.92
N ALA A 51 -8.15 -13.12 7.42
CA ALA A 51 -8.39 -13.64 6.07
C ALA A 51 -7.85 -12.68 4.99
N GLU A 52 -8.08 -11.38 5.13
CA GLU A 52 -7.55 -10.34 4.23
C GLU A 52 -6.02 -10.32 4.22
N LEU A 53 -5.39 -10.34 5.41
CA LEU A 53 -3.94 -10.36 5.55
C LEU A 53 -3.33 -11.63 4.95
N MET A 54 -3.95 -12.78 5.17
CA MET A 54 -3.52 -14.05 4.57
C MET A 54 -3.66 -14.01 3.04
N ARG A 55 -4.76 -13.47 2.51
CA ARG A 55 -4.93 -13.32 1.07
C ARG A 55 -3.84 -12.44 0.46
N ARG A 56 -3.51 -11.33 1.12
CA ARG A 56 -2.44 -10.43 0.68
C ARG A 56 -1.06 -11.10 0.75
N LYS A 57 -0.79 -11.88 1.80
CA LYS A 57 0.44 -12.69 1.91
C LYS A 57 0.56 -13.68 0.74
N MET A 58 -0.49 -14.44 0.44
CA MET A 58 -0.49 -15.40 -0.67
C MET A 58 -0.24 -14.72 -2.03
N ALA A 59 -0.80 -13.51 -2.23
CA ALA A 59 -0.53 -12.74 -3.43
C ALA A 59 0.95 -12.31 -3.53
N TYR A 60 1.56 -11.90 -2.41
CA TYR A 60 2.99 -11.58 -2.37
C TYR A 60 3.88 -12.81 -2.58
N ASP A 61 3.54 -13.95 -1.99
CA ASP A 61 4.28 -15.20 -2.18
C ASP A 61 4.23 -15.65 -3.65
N SER A 62 3.07 -15.53 -4.30
CA SER A 62 2.91 -15.80 -5.74
C SER A 62 3.72 -14.84 -6.60
N PHE A 63 3.68 -13.54 -6.31
CA PHE A 63 4.46 -12.53 -7.02
C PHE A 63 5.97 -12.76 -6.86
N PHE A 64 6.44 -12.95 -5.63
CA PHE A 64 7.84 -13.19 -5.33
C PHE A 64 8.33 -14.49 -5.99
N GLY A 65 7.48 -15.53 -6.02
CA GLY A 65 7.78 -16.78 -6.73
C GLY A 65 8.11 -16.57 -8.21
N LYS A 66 7.44 -15.63 -8.90
CA LYS A 66 7.72 -15.29 -10.30
C LYS A 66 9.06 -14.57 -10.46
N PHE A 67 9.36 -13.63 -9.58
CA PHE A 67 10.58 -12.80 -9.65
C PHE A 67 11.78 -13.40 -8.90
N LYS A 68 11.65 -14.61 -8.36
CA LYS A 68 12.71 -15.30 -7.61
C LYS A 68 14.03 -15.40 -8.39
N LEU A 69 13.94 -15.58 -9.71
CA LEU A 69 15.12 -15.58 -10.59
C LEU A 69 15.92 -14.28 -10.48
N ILE A 70 15.24 -13.15 -10.48
CA ILE A 70 15.87 -11.82 -10.48
C ILE A 70 16.48 -11.51 -9.12
N THR A 71 15.89 -12.00 -8.03
CA THR A 71 16.42 -11.79 -6.67
C THR A 71 17.64 -12.65 -6.36
N ASP A 72 17.70 -13.87 -6.91
CA ASP A 72 18.76 -14.85 -6.63
C ASP A 72 19.62 -15.18 -7.87
N LEU A 73 19.72 -14.25 -8.82
CA LEU A 73 20.37 -14.51 -10.11
C LEU A 73 21.84 -14.96 -9.96
N SER A 74 22.56 -14.41 -8.99
CA SER A 74 23.94 -14.78 -8.67
C SER A 74 24.08 -16.19 -8.07
N LYS A 75 23.04 -16.67 -7.38
CA LYS A 75 23.04 -17.95 -6.64
C LYS A 75 22.40 -19.10 -7.41
N THR A 76 21.63 -18.80 -8.46
CA THR A 76 20.86 -19.79 -9.19
C THR A 76 21.76 -20.58 -10.15
N GLU A 77 21.53 -21.89 -10.23
CA GLU A 77 22.21 -22.79 -11.17
C GLU A 77 21.76 -22.51 -12.63
N PRO A 78 22.67 -22.58 -13.62
CA PRO A 78 22.35 -22.29 -15.02
C PRO A 78 21.18 -23.11 -15.60
N SER A 79 21.05 -24.37 -15.17
CA SER A 79 19.95 -25.25 -15.60
C SER A 79 18.57 -24.79 -15.11
N ALA A 80 18.51 -24.19 -13.92
CA ALA A 80 17.26 -23.68 -13.34
C ALA A 80 16.88 -22.29 -13.90
N ILE A 81 17.86 -21.51 -14.37
CA ILE A 81 17.63 -20.18 -14.97
C ILE A 81 16.69 -20.28 -16.16
N SER A 82 16.90 -21.26 -17.05
CA SER A 82 16.07 -21.44 -18.23
C SER A 82 14.60 -21.65 -17.87
N GLN A 83 14.29 -22.48 -16.86
CA GLN A 83 12.92 -22.75 -16.45
C GLN A 83 12.27 -21.52 -15.80
N HIS A 84 12.98 -20.86 -14.88
CA HIS A 84 12.44 -19.68 -14.19
C HIS A 84 12.27 -18.48 -15.13
N ALA A 85 13.19 -18.29 -16.08
CA ALA A 85 13.13 -17.23 -17.07
C ALA A 85 11.92 -17.42 -18.00
N ASN A 86 11.70 -18.64 -18.49
CA ASN A 86 10.52 -18.98 -19.30
C ASN A 86 9.20 -18.79 -18.52
N ASN A 87 9.17 -19.13 -17.23
CA ASN A 87 7.99 -18.92 -16.38
C ASN A 87 7.69 -17.43 -16.16
N LEU A 88 8.71 -16.58 -16.08
CA LEU A 88 8.54 -15.14 -15.97
C LEU A 88 8.07 -14.54 -17.31
N CYS A 89 8.70 -14.91 -18.43
CA CYS A 89 8.30 -14.47 -19.76
C CYS A 89 6.87 -14.88 -20.11
N SER A 90 6.43 -16.10 -19.76
CA SER A 90 5.04 -16.51 -20.02
C SER A 90 4.02 -15.67 -19.25
N SER A 91 4.39 -15.15 -18.08
CA SER A 91 3.55 -14.24 -17.30
C SER A 91 3.55 -12.81 -17.83
N TYR A 92 4.64 -12.38 -18.49
CA TYR A 92 4.88 -11.01 -18.94
C TYR A 92 5.32 -10.95 -20.42
N SER A 93 4.60 -11.66 -21.29
CA SER A 93 4.97 -11.83 -22.70
C SER A 93 4.90 -10.55 -23.54
N LYS A 94 4.24 -9.52 -23.03
CA LYS A 94 4.18 -8.20 -23.67
C LYS A 94 5.39 -7.33 -23.35
N ASP A 95 6.07 -7.62 -22.24
CA ASP A 95 7.12 -6.77 -21.69
C ASP A 95 8.51 -7.43 -21.77
N LEU A 96 8.58 -8.76 -21.88
CA LEU A 96 9.82 -9.53 -21.92
C LEU A 96 9.87 -10.41 -23.18
N GLU A 97 10.99 -10.35 -23.88
CA GLU A 97 11.24 -11.16 -25.07
C GLU A 97 11.80 -12.54 -24.70
N GLN A 98 11.00 -13.58 -24.92
CA GLN A 98 11.34 -14.95 -24.51
C GLN A 98 12.60 -15.49 -25.21
N GLU A 99 12.82 -15.14 -26.48
CA GLU A 99 13.93 -15.64 -27.29
C GLU A 99 15.30 -15.21 -26.75
N CYS A 100 15.40 -13.98 -26.24
CA CYS A 100 16.66 -13.38 -25.79
C CYS A 100 16.83 -13.39 -24.26
N PHE A 101 15.74 -13.44 -23.49
CA PHE A 101 15.80 -13.23 -22.04
C PHE A 101 16.61 -14.28 -21.28
N VAL A 102 16.55 -15.54 -21.69
CA VAL A 102 17.30 -16.64 -21.04
C VAL A 102 18.80 -16.42 -21.17
N ASP A 103 19.26 -16.13 -22.39
CA ASP A 103 20.67 -15.89 -22.69
C ASP A 103 21.17 -14.61 -22.02
N GLU A 104 20.35 -13.57 -22.03
CA GLU A 104 20.62 -12.31 -21.34
C GLU A 104 20.81 -12.51 -19.84
N CYS A 105 19.95 -13.33 -19.20
CA CYS A 105 20.08 -13.70 -17.79
C CYS A 105 21.36 -14.50 -17.50
N LEU A 106 21.73 -15.44 -18.37
CA LEU A 106 22.96 -16.25 -18.23
C LEU A 106 24.21 -15.38 -18.37
N HIS A 107 24.22 -14.47 -19.34
CA HIS A 107 25.32 -13.54 -19.57
C HIS A 107 25.44 -12.55 -18.41
N PHE A 108 24.32 -11.96 -17.97
CA PHE A 108 24.31 -11.02 -16.84
C PHE A 108 24.74 -11.70 -15.54
N ARG A 109 24.32 -12.93 -15.27
CA ARG A 109 24.82 -13.71 -14.12
C ARG A 109 26.34 -13.87 -14.18
N SER A 110 26.87 -14.26 -15.33
CA SER A 110 28.31 -14.46 -15.51
C SER A 110 29.08 -13.15 -15.29
N TYR A 111 28.50 -12.02 -15.72
CA TYR A 111 29.00 -10.69 -15.46
C TYR A 111 28.98 -10.30 -13.98
N LEU A 112 27.92 -10.62 -13.24
CA LEU A 112 27.84 -10.37 -11.79
C LEU A 112 28.93 -11.12 -11.02
N ILE A 113 29.18 -12.39 -11.40
CA ILE A 113 30.20 -13.23 -10.78
C ILE A 113 31.61 -12.70 -11.10
N SER A 114 31.87 -12.31 -12.36
CA SER A 114 33.19 -11.81 -12.77
C SER A 114 33.51 -10.41 -12.24
N SER A 115 32.49 -9.57 -12.05
CA SER A 115 32.66 -8.22 -11.52
C SER A 115 32.86 -8.16 -10.00
N SER A 116 32.86 -9.30 -9.29
CA SER A 116 32.96 -9.40 -7.82
C SER A 116 32.03 -8.41 -7.10
N ALA A 117 30.80 -8.25 -7.57
CA ALA A 117 29.87 -7.31 -6.97
C ALA A 117 29.53 -7.74 -5.53
N GLU A 118 29.95 -6.93 -4.55
CA GLU A 118 29.70 -7.20 -3.13
C GLU A 118 28.21 -7.15 -2.78
N ASP A 119 27.42 -6.35 -3.51
CA ASP A 119 25.97 -6.24 -3.35
C ASP A 119 25.25 -6.74 -4.60
N THR A 120 24.53 -7.85 -4.44
CA THR A 120 23.68 -8.47 -5.48
C THR A 120 22.20 -8.20 -5.26
N SER A 121 21.86 -7.22 -4.41
CA SER A 121 20.48 -6.75 -4.25
C SER A 121 19.91 -6.25 -5.58
N VAL A 122 18.59 -6.41 -5.76
CA VAL A 122 17.86 -5.94 -6.95
C VAL A 122 18.12 -4.45 -7.23
N LEU A 123 18.17 -3.64 -6.16
CA LEU A 123 18.46 -2.22 -6.27
C LEU A 123 19.89 -1.96 -6.75
N ALA A 124 20.86 -2.72 -6.24
CA ALA A 124 22.26 -2.60 -6.61
C ALA A 124 22.48 -3.01 -8.08
N MET A 125 21.87 -4.12 -8.52
CA MET A 125 21.89 -4.56 -9.92
C MET A 125 21.28 -3.51 -10.85
N SER A 126 20.12 -2.95 -10.49
CA SER A 126 19.48 -1.91 -11.30
C SER A 126 20.32 -0.62 -11.37
N ARG A 127 21.01 -0.26 -10.28
CA ARG A 127 21.92 0.89 -10.26
C ARG A 127 23.16 0.62 -11.11
N MET A 128 23.75 -0.57 -11.00
CA MET A 128 24.92 -0.99 -11.78
C MET A 128 24.67 -0.92 -13.28
N ILE A 129 23.52 -1.40 -13.75
CA ILE A 129 23.16 -1.34 -15.18
C ILE A 129 23.13 0.10 -15.68
N ARG A 130 22.61 1.05 -14.88
CA ARG A 130 22.57 2.47 -15.23
C ARG A 130 23.94 3.13 -15.19
N GLU A 131 24.71 2.93 -14.12
CA GLU A 131 26.01 3.58 -13.94
C GLU A 131 27.04 3.12 -14.97
N ARG A 132 26.96 1.85 -15.40
CA ARG A 132 27.89 1.27 -16.38
C ARG A 132 27.37 1.36 -17.83
N GLY A 133 26.21 1.97 -18.06
CA GLY A 133 25.63 2.13 -19.39
C GLY A 133 25.24 0.83 -20.08
N LEU A 134 24.89 -0.21 -19.32
CA LEU A 134 24.61 -1.56 -19.83
C LEU A 134 23.14 -1.78 -20.24
N GLN A 135 22.33 -0.72 -20.27
CA GLN A 135 20.89 -0.77 -20.53
C GLN A 135 20.55 -1.31 -21.92
N SER A 136 21.40 -1.02 -22.91
CA SER A 136 21.23 -1.51 -24.29
C SER A 136 21.60 -2.98 -24.45
N ILE A 137 22.44 -3.51 -23.55
CA ILE A 137 22.90 -4.90 -23.57
C ILE A 137 21.94 -5.78 -22.78
N TYR A 138 21.47 -5.28 -21.63
CA TYR A 138 20.61 -6.02 -20.71
C TYR A 138 19.22 -5.37 -20.58
N LEU A 139 18.52 -5.25 -21.71
CA LEU A 139 17.22 -4.59 -21.76
C LEU A 139 16.13 -5.36 -21.00
N ASN A 140 15.98 -6.66 -21.25
CA ASN A 140 14.92 -7.46 -20.62
C ASN A 140 15.17 -7.65 -19.13
N VAL A 141 16.44 -7.80 -18.72
CA VAL A 141 16.84 -7.86 -17.32
C VAL A 141 16.58 -6.53 -16.62
N ASP A 142 16.88 -5.38 -17.25
CA ASP A 142 16.54 -4.06 -16.69
C ASP A 142 15.03 -3.88 -16.53
N ILE A 143 14.23 -4.29 -17.53
CA ILE A 143 12.76 -4.28 -17.45
C ILE A 143 12.28 -5.10 -16.26
N ALA A 144 12.75 -6.34 -16.12
CA ALA A 144 12.37 -7.23 -15.02
C ALA A 144 12.78 -6.68 -13.64
N LEU A 145 13.99 -6.12 -13.52
CA LEU A 145 14.47 -5.45 -12.31
C LEU A 145 13.57 -4.26 -11.94
N ARG A 146 13.18 -3.44 -12.92
CA ARG A 146 12.29 -2.30 -12.72
C ARG A 146 10.90 -2.74 -12.29
N MET A 147 10.30 -3.75 -12.92
CA MET A 147 8.98 -4.28 -12.52
C MET A 147 8.95 -4.67 -11.04
N PHE A 148 9.99 -5.35 -10.57
CA PHE A 148 10.10 -5.75 -9.17
C PHE A 148 10.19 -4.53 -8.24
N LEU A 149 11.08 -3.57 -8.56
CA LEU A 149 11.28 -2.36 -7.75
C LEU A 149 10.04 -1.46 -7.73
N TYR A 150 9.35 -1.30 -8.86
CA TYR A 150 8.12 -0.51 -8.95
C TYR A 150 7.02 -1.11 -8.08
N THR A 151 6.88 -2.44 -8.06
CA THR A 151 5.88 -3.11 -7.23
C THR A 151 6.09 -2.84 -5.74
N ALA A 152 7.34 -2.77 -5.28
CA ALA A 152 7.65 -2.37 -3.91
C ALA A 152 7.31 -0.88 -3.66
N ALA A 153 7.64 -0.01 -4.60
CA ALA A 153 7.36 1.42 -4.50
C ALA A 153 5.86 1.75 -4.47
N THR A 154 5.04 1.07 -5.29
CA THR A 154 3.59 1.27 -5.35
C THR A 154 2.91 0.89 -4.05
N ASN A 155 3.35 -0.19 -3.40
CA ASN A 155 2.83 -0.59 -2.09
C ASN A 155 3.07 0.48 -1.03
N CYS A 156 4.28 1.03 -0.96
CA CYS A 156 4.62 2.11 -0.02
C CYS A 156 3.83 3.39 -0.33
N SER A 157 3.60 3.70 -1.61
CA SER A 157 2.79 4.85 -2.01
C SER A 157 1.35 4.75 -1.52
N ALA A 158 0.73 3.57 -1.65
CA ALA A 158 -0.63 3.35 -1.14
C ALA A 158 -0.71 3.58 0.37
N GLU A 159 0.24 3.08 1.15
CA GLU A 159 0.31 3.29 2.60
C GLU A 159 0.47 4.77 2.97
N ARG A 160 1.34 5.49 2.25
CA ARG A 160 1.48 6.95 2.42
C ARG A 160 0.17 7.67 2.13
N SER A 161 -0.53 7.33 1.05
CA SER A 161 -1.83 7.91 0.71
C SER A 161 -2.87 7.65 1.81
N PHE A 162 -2.93 6.45 2.38
CA PHE A 162 -3.83 6.14 3.51
C PHE A 162 -3.45 6.92 4.79
N SER A 163 -2.17 7.10 5.06
CA SER A 163 -1.69 7.96 6.15
C SER A 163 -2.13 9.41 5.97
N THR A 164 -2.03 9.95 4.75
CA THR A 164 -2.52 11.29 4.42
C THR A 164 -4.04 11.36 4.52
N LEU A 165 -4.77 10.34 4.06
CA LEU A 165 -6.23 10.22 4.17
C LEU A 165 -6.71 10.36 5.62
N LYS A 166 -5.98 9.77 6.57
CA LYS A 166 -6.29 9.90 8.01
C LYS A 166 -6.28 11.35 8.51
N ARG A 167 -5.52 12.25 7.87
CA ARG A 167 -5.46 13.67 8.27
C ARG A 167 -6.75 14.42 7.96
N PHE A 168 -7.38 14.13 6.82
CA PHE A 168 -8.59 14.83 6.38
C PHE A 168 -9.89 14.03 6.54
N LYS A 169 -9.80 12.69 6.65
CA LYS A 169 -10.89 11.79 7.06
C LYS A 169 -10.67 11.34 8.50
N ASN A 170 -11.24 12.09 9.44
CA ASN A 170 -11.19 11.80 10.87
C ASN A 170 -12.60 11.66 11.45
N TYR A 171 -12.71 11.19 12.71
CA TYR A 171 -14.01 10.93 13.36
C TYR A 171 -14.95 12.15 13.35
N LEU A 172 -14.41 13.36 13.53
CA LEU A 172 -15.18 14.61 13.50
C LEU A 172 -15.72 14.95 12.09
N ARG A 173 -15.11 14.41 11.04
CA ARG A 173 -15.51 14.59 9.63
C ARG A 173 -16.16 13.34 9.03
N SER A 174 -16.71 12.46 9.87
CA SER A 174 -17.33 11.20 9.47
C SER A 174 -18.56 11.36 8.55
N ARG A 175 -19.23 12.52 8.56
CA ARG A 175 -20.39 12.84 7.70
C ARG A 175 -20.02 13.46 6.34
N MET A 176 -18.73 13.53 6.00
CA MET A 176 -18.29 14.11 4.73
C MET A 176 -18.65 13.21 3.54
N GLY A 177 -19.30 13.78 2.52
CA GLY A 177 -19.63 13.04 1.29
C GLY A 177 -18.40 12.68 0.46
N GLU A 178 -18.53 11.64 -0.37
CA GLU A 178 -17.44 11.09 -1.19
C GLU A 178 -16.87 12.12 -2.18
N GLU A 179 -17.73 12.92 -2.83
CA GLU A 179 -17.32 14.00 -3.74
C GLU A 179 -16.32 14.98 -3.08
N ARG A 180 -16.64 15.42 -1.86
CA ARG A 180 -15.78 16.33 -1.11
C ARG A 180 -14.50 15.64 -0.65
N LEU A 181 -14.59 14.37 -0.26
CA LEU A 181 -13.44 13.57 0.14
C LEU A 181 -12.44 13.41 -1.02
N ASN A 182 -12.95 13.08 -2.21
CA ASN A 182 -12.16 12.91 -3.42
C ASN A 182 -11.50 14.23 -3.83
N SER A 183 -12.24 15.33 -3.80
CA SER A 183 -11.70 16.68 -4.06
C SER A 183 -10.55 17.02 -3.11
N LEU A 184 -10.71 16.76 -1.80
CA LEU A 184 -9.65 16.95 -0.80
C LEU A 184 -8.45 16.02 -1.01
N ALA A 185 -8.68 14.78 -1.46
CA ALA A 185 -7.62 13.84 -1.76
C ALA A 185 -6.76 14.34 -2.92
N VAL A 186 -7.37 14.86 -3.99
CA VAL A 186 -6.65 15.45 -5.13
C VAL A 186 -5.78 16.63 -4.67
N LEU A 187 -6.34 17.56 -3.88
CA LEU A 187 -5.58 18.69 -3.33
C LEU A 187 -4.42 18.24 -2.42
N ALA A 188 -4.59 17.13 -1.70
CA ALA A 188 -3.55 16.60 -0.83
C ALA A 188 -2.44 15.86 -1.61
N ILE A 189 -2.78 15.17 -2.71
CA ILE A 189 -1.80 14.54 -3.61
C ILE A 189 -1.01 15.63 -4.32
N GLU A 190 -1.71 16.59 -4.93
CA GLU A 190 -1.14 17.73 -5.65
C GLU A 190 -0.85 18.91 -4.71
N SER A 191 -0.30 18.61 -3.52
CA SER A 191 -0.12 19.63 -2.48
C SER A 191 0.91 20.71 -2.86
N GLU A 192 1.86 20.39 -3.74
CA GLU A 192 2.83 21.36 -4.25
C GLU A 192 2.15 22.40 -5.13
N ILE A 193 1.34 21.94 -6.10
CA ILE A 193 0.52 22.80 -6.97
C ILE A 193 -0.51 23.58 -6.15
N THR A 194 -1.13 22.93 -5.16
CA THR A 194 -2.12 23.58 -4.30
C THR A 194 -1.53 24.74 -3.50
N LYS A 195 -0.26 24.64 -3.09
CA LYS A 195 0.44 25.71 -2.37
C LYS A 195 0.91 26.84 -3.28
N SER A 196 1.09 26.59 -4.58
CA SER A 196 1.51 27.62 -5.54
C SER A 196 0.34 28.42 -6.13
N LEU A 197 -0.91 28.01 -5.89
CA LEU A 197 -2.10 28.76 -6.28
C LEU A 197 -2.22 30.09 -5.51
N ASP A 198 -2.65 31.14 -6.21
CA ASP A 198 -3.05 32.40 -5.58
C ASP A 198 -4.44 32.25 -4.93
N TYR A 199 -4.45 32.22 -3.60
CA TYR A 199 -5.68 32.10 -2.82
C TYR A 199 -6.59 33.33 -2.96
N GLU A 200 -6.04 34.52 -3.18
CA GLU A 200 -6.84 35.74 -3.29
C GLU A 200 -7.62 35.76 -4.61
N GLU A 201 -6.98 35.38 -5.71
CA GLU A 201 -7.66 35.20 -7.00
C GLU A 201 -8.74 34.11 -6.92
N LEU A 202 -8.43 32.99 -6.26
CA LEU A 202 -9.39 31.90 -6.07
C LEU A 202 -10.61 32.34 -5.25
N ILE A 203 -10.40 33.08 -4.16
CA ILE A 203 -11.50 33.58 -3.31
C ILE A 203 -12.38 34.55 -4.10
N ASN A 204 -11.77 35.46 -4.88
CA ASN A 204 -12.50 36.42 -5.70
C ASN A 204 -13.29 35.75 -6.82
N SER A 205 -12.71 34.77 -7.51
CA SER A 205 -13.41 33.99 -8.55
C SER A 205 -14.55 33.14 -7.97
N PHE A 206 -14.38 32.55 -6.79
CA PHE A 206 -15.44 31.82 -6.12
C PHE A 206 -16.58 32.74 -5.65
N ALA A 207 -16.23 33.92 -5.11
CA ALA A 207 -17.21 34.92 -4.67
C ALA A 207 -18.05 35.42 -5.85
N THR A 208 -17.41 35.76 -6.97
CA THR A 208 -18.11 36.20 -8.19
C THR A 208 -19.06 35.12 -8.71
N GLN A 209 -18.66 33.84 -8.77
CA GLN A 209 -19.55 32.76 -9.22
C GLN A 209 -20.77 32.51 -8.30
N ARG A 210 -20.65 32.73 -6.99
CA ARG A 210 -21.78 32.55 -6.05
C ARG A 210 -22.78 33.70 -6.07
N VAL A 211 -22.38 34.90 -6.45
CA VAL A 211 -23.29 36.07 -6.54
C VAL A 211 -24.38 35.87 -7.59
N TRP A 212 -24.14 35.05 -8.63
CA TRP A 212 -25.12 34.73 -9.68
C TRP A 212 -26.13 33.63 -9.32
N ARG A 213 -26.04 33.03 -8.12
CA ARG A 213 -27.03 32.07 -7.60
C ARG A 213 -27.88 32.72 -6.51
N LYS A 214 -28.59 33.81 -6.81
CA LYS A 214 -29.74 34.25 -6.00
C LYS A 214 -31.00 33.54 -6.51
N PRO A 215 -31.90 33.07 -5.63
CA PRO A 215 -33.14 32.40 -6.02
C PRO A 215 -34.12 33.42 -6.60
N LEU A 216 -34.80 33.04 -7.69
CA LEU A 216 -36.12 33.55 -8.06
C LEU A 216 -37.18 32.68 -7.36
#